data_AF-A0AA42LBS6-F1
#
_entry.id   AF-A0AA42LBS6-F1
#
_cell.length_a   1.000
_cell.length_b   1.000
_cell.length_c   1.000
_cell.angle_alpha   90.00
_cell.angle_beta   90.00
_cell.angle_gamma   90.00
#
_symmetry.space_group_name_H-M   'P 1'
#
loop_
_entity.id
_entity.type
_entity.pdbx_description
1 polymer ?
#
loop_
_entity_poly.entity_id
_entity_poly.type
_entity_poly.pdbx_seq_one_letter_code
_entity_poly.pdbx_strand_id
1 'polypeptide(L)'
;MIVIIYENEDKSLSVMTTVEALTVHSDVSQYISNQRYVLIESSEISDIDACVFDDDLNIIVDADRAAILKRQQLSSLTRRQFKLALLENGLLSTVEQIIESIEDPTVKARIQIEYSESERFERTNDSVKYMLGVLNLTSDKVDEMWRYAMTL
;
A
#
# COMPACT_ATOMS: atom_id res chain seq x y z
N MET A 1 -5.20 16.74 -8.26
CA MET A 1 -5.63 17.90 -7.43
C MET A 1 -4.80 17.85 -6.14
N ILE A 2 -4.49 18.97 -5.51
CA ILE A 2 -3.78 19.00 -4.23
C ILE A 2 -4.76 19.65 -3.26
N VAL A 3 -5.02 18.96 -2.15
CA VAL A 3 -5.94 19.45 -1.12
C VAL A 3 -5.09 20.00 0.01
N ILE A 4 -5.23 21.30 0.28
CA ILE A 4 -4.60 21.96 1.42
C ILE A 4 -5.68 22.19 2.46
N ILE A 5 -5.52 21.55 3.62
CA ILE A 5 -6.40 21.71 4.77
C ILE A 5 -5.69 22.65 5.74
N TYR A 6 -6.36 23.70 6.19
CA TYR A 6 -5.85 24.60 7.22
C TYR A 6 -6.94 24.88 8.27
N GLU A 7 -6.49 25.20 9.48
CA GLU A 7 -7.35 25.52 10.63
C GLU A 7 -7.57 27.03 10.71
N ASN A 8 -8.82 27.46 10.86
CA ASN A 8 -9.19 28.85 11.06
C ASN A 8 -8.94 29.29 12.52
N GLU A 9 -8.95 30.60 12.78
CA GLU A 9 -8.77 31.15 14.13
C GLU A 9 -9.80 30.64 15.15
N ASP A 10 -10.96 30.19 14.69
CA ASP A 10 -12.03 29.60 15.51
C ASP A 10 -11.92 28.08 15.69
N LYS A 11 -10.81 27.48 15.24
CA LYS A 11 -10.54 26.03 15.26
C LYS A 11 -11.45 25.20 14.35
N SER A 12 -12.17 25.84 13.45
CA SER A 12 -12.88 25.13 12.38
C SER A 12 -11.90 24.75 11.27
N LEU A 13 -12.07 23.55 10.72
CA LEU A 13 -11.29 23.09 9.58
C LEU A 13 -11.91 23.64 8.29
N SER A 14 -11.08 24.18 7.41
CA SER A 14 -11.49 24.58 6.06
C SER A 14 -10.65 23.88 5.01
N VAL A 15 -11.35 23.38 3.99
CA VAL A 15 -10.75 22.73 2.82
C VAL A 15 -10.64 23.75 1.71
N MET A 16 -9.43 24.14 1.32
CA MET A 16 -9.23 24.91 0.09
C MET A 16 -8.98 23.94 -1.06
N THR A 17 -9.93 23.89 -1.99
CA THR A 17 -9.77 23.17 -3.26
C THR A 17 -9.36 24.14 -4.37
N THR A 18 -8.54 23.59 -5.27
CA THR A 18 -7.87 24.18 -6.44
C THR A 18 -6.60 24.96 -6.16
N VAL A 19 -5.48 24.39 -6.61
CA VAL A 19 -4.41 25.17 -7.19
C VAL A 19 -4.15 24.56 -8.58
N GLU A 20 -4.81 25.11 -9.59
CA GLU A 20 -4.26 25.04 -10.95
C GLU A 20 -2.96 25.83 -10.93
N ALA A 21 -1.84 25.11 -11.12
CA ALA A 21 -0.49 25.66 -11.16
C ALA A 21 -0.07 26.44 -9.90
N LEU A 22 0.99 25.94 -9.27
CA LEU A 22 1.94 26.80 -8.58
C LEU A 22 2.42 27.88 -9.56
N THR A 23 1.69 28.99 -9.65
CA THR A 23 2.24 30.23 -10.15
C THR A 23 2.57 31.10 -8.96
N VAL A 24 3.88 31.14 -8.73
CA VAL A 24 4.64 32.31 -8.30
C VAL A 24 4.77 32.48 -6.77
N HIS A 25 5.99 32.15 -6.32
CA HIS A 25 6.66 32.63 -5.12
C HIS A 25 6.25 32.06 -3.76
N SER A 26 6.53 30.77 -3.56
CA SER A 26 7.32 30.36 -2.39
C SER A 26 7.89 28.98 -2.65
N ASP A 27 9.15 28.83 -2.29
CA ASP A 27 9.95 27.64 -2.55
C ASP A 27 9.42 26.49 -1.68
N VAL A 28 8.50 25.69 -2.24
CA VAL A 28 7.86 24.53 -1.56
C VAL A 28 8.92 23.54 -1.06
N SER A 29 10.13 23.58 -1.62
CA SER A 29 11.33 22.88 -1.15
C SER A 29 11.59 23.08 0.36
N GLN A 30 11.19 24.22 0.94
CA GLN A 30 11.38 24.53 2.35
C GLN A 30 10.43 23.75 3.27
N TYR A 31 9.23 23.41 2.80
CA TYR A 31 8.30 22.53 3.50
C TYR A 31 8.60 21.03 3.25
N ILE A 32 9.34 20.73 2.17
CA ILE A 32 9.72 19.38 1.74
C ILE A 32 11.08 18.93 2.33
N SER A 33 11.87 19.85 2.90
CA SER A 33 13.28 19.62 3.29
C SER A 33 13.51 18.62 4.42
N ASN A 34 12.49 18.25 5.20
CA ASN A 34 12.64 17.26 6.27
C ASN A 34 11.94 15.96 5.87
N GLN A 35 12.59 15.16 5.01
CA GLN A 35 12.40 13.74 4.62
C GLN A 35 11.21 12.90 5.20
N ARG A 36 10.04 13.47 5.43
CA ARG A 36 8.97 12.89 6.27
C ARG A 36 7.57 13.05 5.66
N TYR A 37 7.48 13.59 4.45
CA TYR A 37 6.22 13.74 3.74
C TYR A 37 6.28 13.00 2.40
N VAL A 38 5.19 12.33 2.04
CA VAL A 38 5.00 11.71 0.73
C VAL A 38 3.85 12.46 0.05
N LEU A 39 4.12 13.01 -1.13
CA LEU A 39 3.08 13.53 -2.01
C LEU A 39 2.27 12.35 -2.56
N ILE A 40 0.97 12.31 -2.27
CA ILE A 40 0.04 11.35 -2.86
C ILE A 40 -0.94 12.16 -3.72
N GLU A 41 -1.12 11.76 -4.99
CA GLU A 41 -2.03 12.46 -5.90
C GLU A 41 -3.48 12.34 -5.40
N SER A 42 -4.22 13.45 -5.30
CA SER A 42 -5.57 13.43 -4.72
C SER A 42 -6.60 12.62 -5.49
N SER A 43 -6.33 12.24 -6.74
CA SER A 43 -7.19 11.33 -7.51
C SER A 43 -7.20 9.92 -6.94
N GLU A 44 -6.28 9.61 -6.02
CA GLU A 44 -6.08 8.28 -5.44
C GLU A 44 -6.40 8.23 -3.93
N ILE A 45 -6.81 9.34 -3.31
CA ILE A 45 -7.24 9.41 -1.91
C ILE A 45 -8.75 9.70 -1.90
N SER A 46 -9.56 8.66 -1.80
CA SER A 46 -11.00 8.80 -1.59
C SER A 46 -11.36 9.15 -0.14
N ASP A 47 -10.46 8.89 0.82
CA ASP A 47 -10.74 9.03 2.25
C ASP A 47 -9.75 9.99 2.93
N ILE A 48 -10.16 11.25 3.02
CA ILE A 48 -9.44 12.32 3.74
C ILE A 48 -9.36 12.03 5.26
N ASP A 49 -10.22 11.13 5.76
CA ASP A 49 -10.28 10.65 7.15
C ASP A 49 -9.06 9.80 7.57
N ALA A 50 -8.09 9.59 6.68
CA ALA A 50 -6.85 8.86 6.96
C ALA A 50 -5.71 9.73 7.52
N CYS A 51 -5.92 11.03 7.67
CA CYS A 51 -4.92 11.95 8.23
C CYS A 51 -5.09 12.04 9.75
N VAL A 52 -4.09 11.61 10.53
CA VAL A 52 -4.01 11.89 11.97
C VAL A 52 -3.17 13.15 12.14
N PHE A 53 -3.63 14.09 12.96
CA PHE A 53 -2.87 15.31 13.26
C PHE A 53 -2.22 15.17 14.65
N ASP A 54 -0.97 15.60 14.82
CA ASP A 54 -0.44 15.81 16.17
C ASP A 54 -0.98 17.11 16.79
N ASP A 55 -0.62 17.33 18.06
CA ASP A 55 -0.94 18.55 18.82
C ASP A 55 -0.41 19.84 18.16
N ASP A 56 0.52 19.70 17.19
CA ASP A 56 1.15 20.78 16.43
C ASP A 56 0.63 20.87 14.97
N LEU A 57 -0.49 20.21 14.64
CA LEU A 57 -1.16 20.24 13.33
C LEU A 57 -0.34 19.68 12.15
N ASN A 58 0.68 18.87 12.39
CA ASN A 58 1.35 18.13 11.32
C ASN A 58 0.48 16.98 10.85
N ILE A 59 0.40 16.75 9.53
CA ILE A 59 -0.21 15.54 8.97
C ILE A 59 0.69 14.35 9.32
N ILE A 60 0.31 13.58 10.33
CA ILE A 60 0.82 12.24 10.59
C ILE A 60 -0.05 11.28 9.79
N VAL A 61 0.38 10.96 8.58
CA VAL A 61 0.02 9.64 8.05
C VAL A 61 0.90 8.67 8.83
N ASP A 62 0.30 7.93 9.76
CA ASP A 62 0.96 6.80 10.42
C ASP A 62 1.69 5.99 9.33
N ALA A 63 2.99 5.74 9.51
CA ALA A 63 3.82 5.11 8.49
C ALA A 63 3.24 3.75 8.05
N ASP A 64 2.59 3.03 8.97
CA ASP A 64 1.92 1.77 8.69
C ASP A 64 0.65 1.98 7.87
N ARG A 65 -0.12 3.03 8.17
CA ARG A 65 -1.32 3.41 7.40
C ARG A 65 -0.96 3.89 5.99
N ALA A 66 0.11 4.68 5.85
CA ALA A 66 0.65 5.10 4.56
C ALA A 66 1.05 3.89 3.70
N ALA A 67 1.70 2.89 4.30
CA ALA A 67 2.11 1.68 3.61
C ALA A 67 0.92 0.82 3.15
N ILE A 68 -0.15 0.77 3.94
CA ILE A 68 -1.39 0.07 3.55
C ILE A 68 -2.03 0.75 2.33
N LEU A 69 -2.18 2.08 2.35
CA LEU A 69 -2.76 2.83 1.24
C LEU A 69 -1.97 2.63 -0.07
N LYS A 70 -0.63 2.70 0.00
CA LYS A 70 0.23 2.42 -1.16
C LYS A 70 0.01 1.02 -1.75
N ARG A 71 -0.23 0.02 -0.90
CA ARG A 71 -0.48 -1.36 -1.36
C ARG A 71 -1.88 -1.56 -1.93
N GLN A 72 -2.86 -0.77 -1.50
CA GLN A 72 -4.21 -0.78 -2.10
C GLN A 72 -4.20 -0.24 -3.54
N GLN A 73 -3.25 0.64 -3.88
CA GLN A 73 -3.08 1.17 -5.23
C GLN A 73 -2.42 0.17 -6.19
N LEU A 74 -1.77 -0.88 -5.68
CA LEU A 74 -1.19 -1.92 -6.53
C LEU A 74 -2.31 -2.76 -7.15
N SER A 75 -2.35 -2.79 -8.48
CA SER A 75 -3.35 -3.59 -9.19
C SER A 75 -3.22 -5.07 -8.87
N SER A 76 -4.35 -5.77 -8.95
CA SER A 76 -4.38 -7.21 -8.71
C SER A 76 -3.60 -7.96 -9.80
N LEU A 77 -2.84 -8.97 -9.37
CA LEU A 77 -2.12 -9.86 -10.28
C LEU A 77 -3.06 -10.96 -10.76
N THR A 78 -2.95 -11.34 -12.02
CA THR A 78 -3.52 -12.62 -12.47
C THR A 78 -2.83 -13.78 -11.76
N ARG A 79 -3.49 -14.94 -11.68
CA ARG A 79 -2.87 -16.19 -11.21
C ARG A 79 -1.53 -16.49 -11.91
N ARG A 80 -1.46 -16.25 -13.23
CA ARG A 80 -0.23 -16.47 -14.01
C ARG A 80 0.89 -15.52 -13.57
N GLN A 81 0.62 -14.22 -13.49
CA GLN A 81 1.58 -13.21 -13.05
C GLN A 81 2.13 -13.51 -11.66
N PHE A 82 1.23 -13.82 -10.71
CA PHE A 82 1.61 -14.17 -9.34
C PHE A 82 2.55 -15.38 -9.31
N LYS A 83 2.17 -16.48 -9.99
CA LYS A 83 2.99 -17.70 -10.02
C LYS A 83 4.32 -17.52 -10.75
N LEU A 84 4.36 -16.77 -11.85
CA LEU A 84 5.62 -16.49 -12.56
C LEU A 84 6.57 -15.63 -11.72
N ALA A 85 6.06 -14.60 -11.04
CA ALA A 85 6.88 -13.79 -10.16
C ALA A 85 7.47 -14.63 -9.00
N LEU A 86 6.69 -15.53 -8.40
CA LEU A 86 7.20 -16.47 -7.41
C LEU A 86 8.24 -17.42 -8.01
N LEU A 87 8.01 -17.94 -9.22
CA LEU A 87 8.92 -18.86 -9.90
C LEU A 87 10.27 -18.20 -10.20
N GLU A 88 10.25 -17.00 -10.76
CA GLU A 88 11.46 -16.26 -11.15
C GLU A 88 12.29 -15.80 -9.95
N ASN A 89 11.67 -15.67 -8.77
CA ASN A 89 12.36 -15.41 -7.51
C ASN A 89 12.74 -16.70 -6.76
N GLY A 90 12.46 -17.88 -7.30
CA GLY A 90 12.76 -19.17 -6.64
C GLY A 90 11.90 -19.46 -5.40
N LEU A 91 10.74 -18.82 -5.29
CA LEU A 91 9.85 -18.90 -4.12
C LEU A 91 8.61 -19.76 -4.34
N LEU A 92 8.30 -20.13 -5.58
CA LEU A 92 7.06 -20.86 -5.90
C LEU A 92 6.92 -22.15 -5.09
N SER A 93 7.94 -23.02 -5.15
CA SER A 93 7.95 -24.27 -4.38
C SER A 93 7.93 -24.03 -2.87
N THR A 94 8.56 -22.96 -2.41
CA THR A 94 8.61 -22.59 -0.99
C THR A 94 7.22 -22.20 -0.48
N VAL A 95 6.49 -21.37 -1.22
CA VAL A 95 5.10 -21.01 -0.89
C VAL A 95 4.22 -22.26 -0.83
N GLU A 96 4.33 -23.15 -1.82
CA GLU A 96 3.54 -24.38 -1.87
C GLU A 96 3.85 -25.31 -0.68
N GLN A 97 5.12 -25.47 -0.32
CA GLN A 97 5.51 -26.24 0.88
C GLN A 97 4.98 -25.62 2.16
N ILE A 98 5.01 -24.29 2.28
CA ILE A 98 4.50 -23.59 3.45
C ILE A 98 2.99 -23.83 3.59
N ILE A 99 2.22 -23.67 2.51
CA ILE A 99 0.78 -23.95 2.50
C ILE A 99 0.52 -25.38 2.99
N GLU A 100 1.32 -26.35 2.55
CA GLU A 100 1.15 -27.73 2.99
C GLU A 100 1.55 -28.00 4.44
N SER A 101 2.44 -27.19 5.00
CA SER A 101 2.89 -27.28 6.39
C SER A 101 1.97 -26.59 7.40
N ILE A 102 0.91 -25.90 6.97
CA ILE A 102 -0.04 -25.22 7.87
C ILE A 102 -0.69 -26.25 8.80
N GLU A 103 -0.52 -26.08 10.12
CA GLU A 103 -1.00 -27.02 11.15
C GLU A 103 -2.52 -26.98 11.33
N ASP A 104 -3.12 -25.78 11.35
CA ASP A 104 -4.56 -25.64 11.51
C ASP A 104 -5.26 -26.08 10.20
N PRO A 105 -6.09 -27.14 10.21
CA PRO A 105 -6.68 -27.69 9.00
C PRO A 105 -7.68 -26.72 8.33
N THR A 106 -8.33 -25.86 9.11
CA THR A 106 -9.27 -24.86 8.59
C THR A 106 -8.54 -23.73 7.91
N VAL A 107 -7.47 -23.23 8.52
CA VAL A 107 -6.59 -22.22 7.91
C VAL A 107 -5.94 -22.79 6.65
N LYS A 108 -5.42 -24.02 6.72
CA LYS A 108 -4.81 -24.70 5.58
C LYS A 108 -5.76 -24.79 4.40
N ALA A 109 -6.97 -25.32 4.62
CA ALA A 109 -7.98 -25.44 3.57
C ALA A 109 -8.34 -24.08 2.95
N ARG A 110 -8.49 -23.04 3.77
CA ARG A 110 -8.76 -21.67 3.27
C ARG A 110 -7.62 -21.17 2.38
N ILE A 111 -6.37 -21.25 2.84
CA ILE A 111 -5.22 -20.75 2.08
C ILE A 111 -5.04 -21.57 0.79
N GLN A 112 -5.24 -22.88 0.83
CA GLN A 112 -5.20 -23.73 -0.37
C GLN A 112 -6.23 -23.31 -1.40
N ILE A 113 -7.49 -23.11 -0.99
CA ILE A 113 -8.56 -22.65 -1.89
C ILE A 113 -8.20 -21.28 -2.49
N GLU A 114 -7.76 -20.34 -1.65
CA GLU A 114 -7.40 -18.99 -2.11
C GLU A 114 -6.20 -19.02 -3.06
N TYR A 115 -5.21 -19.88 -2.83
CA TYR A 115 -4.06 -20.03 -3.72
C TYR A 115 -4.40 -20.77 -5.04
N SER A 116 -5.26 -21.79 -4.99
CA SER A 116 -5.57 -22.63 -6.15
C SER A 116 -6.69 -22.06 -7.03
N GLU A 117 -7.71 -21.45 -6.42
CA GLU A 117 -8.95 -21.04 -7.10
C GLU A 117 -8.99 -19.56 -7.46
N SER A 118 -8.20 -18.70 -6.81
CA SER A 118 -8.20 -17.27 -7.14
C SER A 118 -7.74 -17.02 -8.58
N GLU A 119 -8.55 -16.25 -9.32
CA GLU A 119 -8.17 -15.72 -10.64
C GLU A 119 -7.30 -14.47 -10.51
N ARG A 120 -7.51 -13.73 -9.41
CA ARG A 120 -6.86 -12.46 -9.07
C ARG A 120 -6.30 -12.50 -7.67
N PHE A 121 -5.09 -11.97 -7.50
CA PHE A 121 -4.41 -11.84 -6.22
C PHE A 121 -4.24 -10.36 -5.91
N GLU A 122 -4.61 -9.95 -4.70
CA GLU A 122 -4.50 -8.56 -4.24
C GLU A 122 -3.41 -8.46 -3.16
N ARG A 123 -2.59 -7.41 -3.22
CA ARG A 123 -1.47 -7.24 -2.28
C ARG A 123 -1.92 -7.15 -0.82
N THR A 124 -3.15 -6.68 -0.62
CA THR A 124 -3.79 -6.45 0.68
C THR A 124 -4.69 -7.60 1.13
N ASN A 125 -4.89 -8.65 0.33
CA ASN A 125 -5.66 -9.82 0.72
C ASN A 125 -4.95 -10.60 1.84
N ASP A 126 -5.69 -11.06 2.84
CA ASP A 126 -5.11 -11.68 4.03
C ASP A 126 -4.46 -13.04 3.74
N SER A 127 -4.99 -13.82 2.80
CA SER A 127 -4.36 -15.06 2.35
C SER A 127 -3.04 -14.80 1.64
N VAL A 128 -2.96 -13.73 0.84
CA VAL A 128 -1.70 -13.28 0.22
C VAL A 128 -0.69 -12.83 1.27
N LYS A 129 -1.12 -12.01 2.24
CA LYS A 129 -0.24 -11.60 3.35
C LYS A 129 0.26 -12.81 4.14
N TYR A 130 -0.60 -13.79 4.39
CA TYR A 130 -0.23 -15.02 5.08
C TYR A 130 0.85 -15.79 4.30
N MET A 131 0.61 -16.08 3.02
CA MET A 131 1.55 -16.83 2.17
C MET A 131 2.90 -16.15 1.99
N LEU A 132 2.93 -14.81 1.95
CA LEU A 132 4.18 -14.06 1.73
C LEU A 132 4.87 -13.66 3.03
N GLY A 133 4.14 -13.48 4.13
CA GLY A 133 4.69 -13.06 5.42
C GLY A 133 5.62 -14.10 6.05
N VAL A 134 5.44 -15.36 5.68
CA VAL A 134 6.25 -16.52 6.08
C VAL A 134 7.54 -16.67 5.27
N LEU A 135 7.71 -15.94 4.18
CA LEU A 135 8.91 -16.03 3.31
C LEU A 135 10.12 -15.24 3.86
N ASN A 136 9.99 -14.64 5.05
CA ASN A 136 11.02 -13.80 5.67
C ASN A 136 11.54 -12.68 4.75
N LEU A 137 10.65 -12.12 3.92
CA LEU A 137 10.93 -10.98 3.06
C LEU A 137 10.44 -9.69 3.71
N THR A 138 11.15 -8.59 3.49
CA THR A 138 10.65 -7.27 3.87
C THR A 138 9.43 -6.91 3.04
N SER A 139 8.51 -6.12 3.59
CA SER A 139 7.33 -5.70 2.84
C SER A 139 7.69 -4.93 1.57
N ASP A 140 8.75 -4.12 1.61
CA ASP A 140 9.22 -3.38 0.43
C ASP A 140 9.70 -4.31 -0.68
N LYS A 141 10.36 -5.43 -0.33
CA LYS A 141 10.81 -6.41 -1.32
C LYS A 141 9.62 -7.10 -1.97
N VAL A 142 8.60 -7.44 -1.18
CA VAL A 142 7.35 -7.99 -1.71
C VAL A 142 6.66 -6.98 -2.63
N ASP A 143 6.65 -5.69 -2.28
CA ASP A 143 6.05 -4.64 -3.09
C ASP A 143 6.82 -4.43 -4.42
N GLU A 144 8.15 -4.59 -4.42
CA GLU A 144 8.98 -4.59 -5.63
C GLU A 144 8.64 -5.77 -6.54
N MET A 145 8.59 -6.98 -5.98
CA MET A 145 8.18 -8.19 -6.71
C MET A 145 6.79 -8.05 -7.30
N TRP A 146 5.88 -7.40 -6.57
CA TRP A 146 4.51 -7.14 -7.03
C TRP A 146 4.49 -6.22 -8.25
N ARG A 147 5.21 -5.10 -8.20
CA ARG A 147 5.33 -4.17 -9.34
C ARG A 147 5.94 -4.83 -10.55
N TYR A 148 6.96 -5.68 -10.36
CA TYR A 148 7.52 -6.47 -11.45
C TYR A 148 6.50 -7.46 -12.04
N ALA A 149 5.78 -8.19 -11.18
CA ALA A 149 4.76 -9.15 -11.61
C ALA A 149 3.65 -8.52 -12.45
N MET A 150 3.31 -7.25 -12.20
CA MET A 150 2.32 -6.51 -13.01
C MET A 150 2.74 -6.34 -14.47
N THR A 151 4.03 -6.51 -14.79
CA THR A 151 4.58 -6.41 -16.15
C THR A 151 4.61 -7.74 -16.92
N LEU A 152 4.33 -8.87 -16.25
CA LEU A 152 4.36 -10.23 -16.82
C LEU A 152 3.04 -10.64 -17.46
#